data_AF-A0A8T4NFL6-F1
#
_entry.id   AF-A0A8T4NFL6-F1
#
_cell.length_a   1.000
_cell.length_b   1.000
_cell.length_c   1.000
_cell.angle_alpha   90.00
_cell.angle_beta   90.00
_cell.angle_gamma   90.00
#
_symmetry.space_group_name_H-M   'P 1'
#
loop_
_entity.id
_entity.type
_entity.pdbx_description
1 polymer ?
#
loop_
_entity_poly.entity_id
_entity_poly.type
_entity_poly.pdbx_seq_one_letter_code
_entity_poly.pdbx_strand_id
1 'polypeptide(L)'
;MPITTEEANKIKEHLLTQLDNFPEDKREQIAEQINSMSDEQIEAFVKQNKLTHLGGQCIFCSIIANKTKSYKIAEDKDNIAILELMPISKGHSLIVPKEHLEKTSESTNSLVQEVSKKLKKKFSPQEIKINEIKIMGHALLEIIPIYGDETEKRQASEEELKSLQEEILKPSEIKIEKPQEIKIEEIPILPPRIP
;
A
#
# COMPACT_ATOMS: atom_id res chain seq x y z
N MET A 1 -22.34 -1.65 17.90
CA MET A 1 -23.22 -2.44 17.02
C MET A 1 -22.91 -3.90 17.28
N PRO A 2 -23.92 -4.79 17.39
CA PRO A 2 -23.67 -6.22 17.48
C PRO A 2 -22.91 -6.69 16.24
N ILE A 3 -21.98 -7.62 16.39
CA ILE A 3 -21.31 -8.22 15.24
C ILE A 3 -22.33 -9.00 14.42
N THR A 4 -22.20 -8.96 13.09
CA THR A 4 -23.04 -9.78 12.21
C THR A 4 -22.60 -11.25 12.28
N THR A 5 -23.49 -12.19 11.97
CA THR A 5 -23.14 -13.62 11.90
C THR A 5 -22.04 -13.91 10.87
N GLU A 6 -21.99 -13.13 9.78
CA GLU A 6 -20.90 -13.23 8.79
C GLU A 6 -19.54 -12.79 9.40
N GLU A 7 -19.52 -11.71 10.18
CA GLU A 7 -18.33 -11.27 10.91
C GLU A 7 -17.94 -12.25 12.00
N ALA A 8 -18.91 -12.80 12.75
CA ALA A 8 -18.68 -13.83 13.75
C ALA A 8 -18.03 -15.09 13.14
N ASN A 9 -18.48 -15.52 11.95
CA ASN A 9 -17.88 -16.65 11.24
C ASN A 9 -16.45 -16.36 10.79
N LYS A 10 -16.17 -15.17 10.25
CA LYS A 10 -14.80 -14.76 9.87
C LYS A 10 -13.87 -14.69 11.07
N ILE A 11 -14.36 -14.21 12.22
CA ILE A 11 -13.62 -14.20 13.48
C ILE A 11 -13.27 -15.63 13.89
N LYS A 12 -14.24 -16.55 13.85
CA LYS A 12 -14.03 -17.96 14.19
C LYS A 12 -12.99 -18.61 13.28
N GLU A 13 -13.11 -18.45 11.97
CA GLU A 13 -12.13 -18.97 11.00
C GLU A 13 -10.73 -18.44 11.32
N HIS A 14 -10.60 -17.14 11.58
CA HIS A 14 -9.31 -16.55 11.93
C HIS A 14 -8.73 -17.10 13.24
N LEU A 15 -9.56 -17.24 14.29
CA LEU A 15 -9.12 -17.83 15.56
C LEU A 15 -8.64 -19.28 15.39
N LEU A 16 -9.30 -20.05 14.52
CA LEU A 16 -8.89 -21.43 14.21
C LEU A 16 -7.52 -21.48 13.50
N THR A 17 -7.20 -20.50 12.64
CA THR A 17 -5.87 -20.43 12.00
C THR A 17 -4.72 -20.17 12.97
N GLN A 18 -5.01 -19.66 14.18
CA GLN A 18 -4.00 -19.36 15.18
C GLN A 18 -3.76 -20.50 16.19
N LEU A 19 -4.44 -21.65 16.02
CA LEU A 19 -4.29 -22.81 16.91
C LEU A 19 -2.86 -23.32 16.98
N ASP A 20 -2.05 -23.11 15.95
CA ASP A 20 -0.64 -23.52 15.93
C ASP A 20 0.22 -22.83 16.99
N ASN A 21 -0.22 -21.69 17.53
CA ASN A 21 0.46 -20.99 18.62
C ASN A 21 0.20 -21.62 20.00
N PHE A 22 -0.66 -22.63 20.08
CA PHE A 22 -1.03 -23.31 21.33
C PHE A 22 -0.42 -24.71 21.42
N PRO A 23 -0.23 -25.23 22.66
CA PRO A 23 0.23 -26.60 22.90
C PRO A 23 -0.65 -27.62 22.16
N GLU A 24 -0.02 -28.60 21.50
CA GLU A 24 -0.68 -29.59 20.62
C GLU A 24 -1.80 -30.35 21.33
N ASP A 25 -1.59 -30.69 22.61
CA ASP A 25 -2.55 -31.36 23.49
C ASP A 25 -3.83 -30.56 23.77
N LYS A 26 -3.82 -29.25 23.50
CA LYS A 26 -4.96 -28.35 23.74
C LYS A 26 -5.65 -27.85 22.47
N ARG A 27 -5.05 -28.06 21.30
CA ARG A 27 -5.56 -27.49 20.04
C ARG A 27 -6.97 -27.97 19.70
N GLU A 28 -7.23 -29.26 19.89
CA GLU A 28 -8.54 -29.89 19.62
C GLU A 28 -9.63 -29.31 20.53
N GLN A 29 -9.35 -29.20 21.83
CA GLN A 29 -10.26 -28.59 22.81
C GLN A 29 -10.54 -27.11 22.50
N ILE A 30 -9.51 -26.35 22.11
CA ILE A 30 -9.67 -24.93 21.77
C ILE A 30 -10.49 -24.79 20.47
N ALA A 31 -10.29 -25.66 19.48
CA ALA A 31 -11.05 -25.65 18.24
C ALA A 31 -12.54 -25.93 18.47
N GLU A 32 -12.88 -26.93 19.28
CA GLU A 32 -14.26 -27.22 19.67
C GLU A 32 -14.90 -26.04 20.41
N GLN A 33 -14.14 -25.39 21.29
CA GLN A 33 -14.60 -24.20 22.00
C GLN A 33 -14.88 -23.05 21.03
N ILE A 34 -14.00 -22.75 20.08
CA ILE A 34 -14.21 -21.67 19.09
C ILE A 34 -15.44 -21.96 18.22
N ASN A 35 -15.62 -23.21 17.79
CA ASN A 35 -16.75 -23.62 16.94
C ASN A 35 -18.09 -23.56 17.68
N SER A 36 -18.10 -23.85 18.98
CA SER A 36 -19.31 -23.88 19.81
C SER A 36 -19.74 -22.52 20.38
N MET A 37 -18.90 -21.48 20.27
CA MET A 37 -19.24 -20.14 20.75
C MET A 37 -20.39 -19.51 19.93
N SER A 38 -21.34 -18.88 20.62
CA SER A 38 -22.37 -18.04 19.99
C SER A 38 -21.80 -16.70 19.51
N ASP A 39 -22.55 -15.99 18.66
CA ASP A 39 -22.17 -14.66 18.16
C ASP A 39 -21.94 -13.68 19.34
N GLU A 40 -22.77 -13.74 20.39
CA GLU A 40 -22.60 -12.92 21.60
C GLU A 40 -21.34 -13.28 22.39
N GLN A 41 -21.00 -14.57 22.45
CA GLN A 41 -19.78 -15.03 23.12
C GLN A 41 -18.53 -14.62 22.35
N ILE A 42 -18.58 -14.66 21.01
CA ILE A 42 -17.50 -14.16 20.15
C ILE A 42 -17.35 -12.64 20.34
N GLU A 43 -18.44 -11.88 20.38
CA GLU A 43 -18.41 -10.44 20.65
C GLU A 43 -17.81 -10.14 22.04
N ALA A 44 -18.22 -10.87 23.07
CA ALA A 44 -17.69 -10.72 24.42
C ALA A 44 -16.20 -11.05 24.50
N PHE A 45 -15.77 -12.16 23.87
CA PHE A 45 -14.38 -12.57 23.77
C PHE A 45 -13.52 -11.51 23.07
N VAL A 46 -14.03 -10.96 21.96
CA VAL A 46 -13.38 -9.89 21.20
C VAL A 46 -13.22 -8.63 22.05
N LYS A 47 -14.25 -8.22 22.80
CA LYS A 47 -14.21 -7.04 23.69
C LYS A 47 -13.27 -7.24 24.88
N GLN A 48 -13.36 -8.40 25.54
CA GLN A 48 -12.58 -8.72 26.74
C GLN A 48 -11.09 -8.77 26.46
N ASN A 49 -10.70 -9.37 25.33
CA ASN A 49 -9.30 -9.51 24.93
C ASN A 49 -8.79 -8.32 24.10
N LYS A 50 -9.57 -7.24 23.98
CA LYS A 50 -9.26 -6.06 23.14
C LYS A 50 -8.95 -6.44 21.68
N LEU A 51 -9.48 -7.56 21.21
CA LEU A 51 -9.31 -8.12 19.87
C LEU A 51 -10.21 -7.42 18.83
N THR A 52 -10.43 -6.12 18.99
CA THR A 52 -11.33 -5.27 18.18
C THR A 52 -11.04 -5.29 16.68
N HIS A 53 -9.95 -5.93 16.26
CA HIS A 53 -9.52 -6.10 14.88
C HIS A 53 -10.02 -7.40 14.23
N LEU A 54 -10.42 -8.41 15.03
CA LEU A 54 -10.92 -9.68 14.49
C LEU A 54 -12.32 -9.50 13.83
N GLY A 55 -13.13 -8.54 14.30
CA GLY A 55 -14.49 -8.28 13.81
C GLY A 55 -14.67 -7.09 12.87
N GLY A 56 -13.59 -6.55 12.30
CA GLY A 56 -13.62 -5.33 11.49
C GLY A 56 -13.75 -4.06 12.35
N GLN A 57 -13.04 -2.97 12.06
CA GLN A 57 -12.73 -2.48 10.74
C GLN A 57 -11.32 -1.92 10.73
N CYS A 58 -10.35 -2.71 10.27
CA CYS A 58 -9.11 -2.13 9.77
C CYS A 58 -9.48 -1.18 8.63
N ILE A 59 -9.16 0.11 8.78
CA ILE A 59 -9.45 1.13 7.77
C ILE A 59 -8.84 0.76 6.42
N PHE A 60 -7.66 0.13 6.43
CA PHE A 60 -6.98 -0.33 5.22
C PHE A 60 -7.73 -1.49 4.54
N CYS A 61 -8.26 -2.45 5.30
CA CYS A 61 -9.13 -3.48 4.74
C CYS A 61 -10.40 -2.88 4.11
N SER A 62 -10.97 -1.84 4.73
CA SER A 62 -12.10 -1.10 4.13
C SER A 62 -11.71 -0.38 2.85
N ILE A 63 -10.50 0.18 2.77
CA ILE A 63 -9.95 0.78 1.56
C ILE A 63 -9.76 -0.28 0.46
N ILE A 64 -9.16 -1.43 0.79
CA ILE A 64 -8.95 -2.55 -0.14
C ILE A 64 -10.28 -3.08 -0.69
N ALA A 65 -11.29 -3.17 0.18
CA ALA A 65 -12.66 -3.56 -0.18
C ALA A 65 -13.46 -2.44 -0.88
N ASN A 66 -12.85 -1.29 -1.18
CA ASN A 66 -13.50 -0.10 -1.77
C ASN A 66 -14.71 0.44 -0.97
N LYS A 67 -14.77 0.17 0.34
CA LYS A 67 -15.80 0.70 1.26
C LYS A 67 -15.44 2.10 1.76
N THR A 68 -14.16 2.44 1.75
CA THR A 68 -13.64 3.76 2.13
C THR A 68 -12.89 4.35 0.95
N LYS A 69 -13.12 5.64 0.69
CA LYS A 69 -12.43 6.37 -0.38
C LYS A 69 -10.93 6.47 -0.09
N SER A 70 -10.13 6.26 -1.12
CA SER A 70 -8.69 6.50 -1.11
C SER A 70 -8.22 6.94 -2.49
N TYR A 71 -7.01 7.49 -2.55
CA TYR A 71 -6.40 7.96 -3.80
C TYR A 71 -5.26 7.03 -4.19
N LYS A 72 -5.61 5.97 -4.93
CA LYS A 72 -4.68 4.93 -5.36
C LYS A 72 -3.74 5.42 -6.47
N ILE A 73 -2.44 5.22 -6.32
CA ILE A 73 -1.39 5.69 -7.25
C ILE A 73 -0.60 4.57 -7.93
N ALA A 74 -0.70 3.35 -7.39
CA ALA A 74 -0.21 2.11 -7.98
C ALA A 74 -0.95 0.91 -7.34
N GLU A 75 -0.94 -0.22 -8.03
CA GLU A 75 -1.50 -1.48 -7.56
C GLU A 75 -0.79 -2.62 -8.27
N ASP A 76 -0.42 -3.66 -7.52
CA ASP A 76 0.02 -4.94 -8.07
C ASP A 76 -0.93 -6.06 -7.62
N LYS A 77 -0.50 -7.32 -7.74
CA LYS A 77 -1.30 -8.47 -7.35
C LYS A 77 -1.63 -8.46 -5.84
N ASP A 78 -0.66 -8.13 -5.00
CA ASP A 78 -0.65 -8.40 -3.56
C ASP A 78 -0.72 -7.11 -2.72
N ASN A 79 -0.52 -5.93 -3.32
CA ASN A 79 -0.39 -4.65 -2.63
C ASN A 79 -1.10 -3.51 -3.40
N ILE A 80 -1.48 -2.46 -2.67
CA ILE A 80 -1.94 -1.18 -3.24
C ILE A 80 -1.08 -0.04 -2.70
N ALA A 81 -0.89 1.01 -3.49
CA ALA A 81 -0.26 2.26 -3.07
C ALA A 81 -1.31 3.37 -3.04
N ILE A 82 -1.47 4.05 -1.91
CA ILE A 82 -2.44 5.15 -1.73
C ILE A 82 -1.76 6.41 -1.20
N LEU A 83 -2.31 7.59 -1.49
CA LEU A 83 -1.85 8.84 -0.90
C LEU A 83 -2.28 8.95 0.58
N GLU A 84 -1.39 9.53 1.40
CA GLU A 84 -1.66 9.83 2.80
C GLU A 84 -2.59 11.05 2.94
N LEU A 85 -3.51 11.02 3.91
CA LEU A 85 -4.46 12.11 4.18
C LEU A 85 -3.81 13.26 4.96
N MET A 86 -2.83 12.94 5.82
CA MET A 86 -2.03 13.92 6.55
C MET A 86 -0.56 13.92 6.10
N PRO A 87 -0.28 14.28 4.82
CA PRO A 87 1.06 14.19 4.28
C PRO A 87 2.01 15.18 4.98
N ILE A 88 3.25 14.72 5.16
CA ILE A 88 4.40 15.58 5.54
C ILE A 88 4.91 16.35 4.31
N SER A 89 4.80 15.75 3.12
CA SER A 89 5.39 16.28 1.90
C SER A 89 4.65 15.80 0.64
N LYS A 90 4.95 16.44 -0.51
CA LYS A 90 4.33 16.07 -1.79
C LYS A 90 4.74 14.65 -2.20
N GLY A 91 3.74 13.79 -2.39
CA GLY A 91 3.94 12.39 -2.78
C GLY A 91 4.04 11.42 -1.60
N HIS A 92 3.85 11.89 -0.36
CA HIS A 92 3.73 11.01 0.81
C HIS A 92 2.61 9.98 0.56
N SER A 93 2.97 8.70 0.65
CA SER A 93 2.08 7.59 0.31
C SER A 93 2.28 6.38 1.22
N LEU A 94 1.27 5.50 1.27
CA LEU A 94 1.25 4.26 2.01
C LEU A 94 1.14 3.08 1.04
N ILE A 95 2.02 2.09 1.19
CA ILE A 95 1.96 0.81 0.49
C ILE A 95 1.35 -0.22 1.43
N VAL A 96 0.15 -0.66 1.08
CA VAL A 96 -0.72 -1.49 1.91
C VAL A 96 -0.85 -2.86 1.27
N PRO A 97 -0.40 -3.94 1.93
CA PRO A 97 -0.68 -5.30 1.50
C PRO A 97 -2.19 -5.55 1.49
N LYS A 98 -2.69 -6.23 0.46
CA LYS A 98 -4.12 -6.59 0.34
C LYS A 98 -4.55 -7.58 1.41
N GLU A 99 -3.63 -8.45 1.83
CA GLU A 99 -3.79 -9.29 3.00
C GLU A 99 -3.49 -8.53 4.29
N HIS A 100 -4.23 -8.83 5.35
CA HIS A 100 -3.98 -8.26 6.67
C HIS A 100 -2.82 -9.00 7.34
N LEU A 101 -1.60 -8.50 7.15
CA LEU A 101 -0.38 -9.13 7.63
C LEU A 101 0.22 -8.36 8.80
N GLU A 102 0.81 -9.08 9.77
CA GLU A 102 1.51 -8.47 10.90
C GLU A 102 2.90 -7.94 10.56
N LYS A 103 3.44 -8.29 9.39
CA LYS A 103 4.73 -7.85 8.87
C LYS A 103 4.65 -7.67 7.37
N THR A 104 5.42 -6.73 6.85
CA THR A 104 5.51 -6.49 5.42
C THR A 104 6.32 -7.60 4.73
N SER A 105 6.07 -7.80 3.43
CA SER A 105 6.68 -8.87 2.64
C SER A 105 7.64 -8.31 1.60
N GLU A 106 8.44 -9.17 0.97
CA GLU A 106 9.33 -8.78 -0.13
C GLU A 106 8.55 -8.22 -1.35
N SER A 107 7.31 -8.69 -1.56
CA SER A 107 6.43 -8.13 -2.58
C SER A 107 6.10 -6.66 -2.29
N THR A 108 5.84 -6.34 -1.01
CA THR A 108 5.55 -4.98 -0.55
C THR A 108 6.76 -4.07 -0.76
N ASN A 109 7.97 -4.56 -0.46
CA ASN A 109 9.22 -3.85 -0.76
C ASN A 109 9.39 -3.58 -2.26
N SER A 110 9.05 -4.54 -3.11
CA SER A 110 9.15 -4.39 -4.57
C SER A 110 8.27 -3.23 -5.07
N LEU A 111 7.02 -3.14 -4.60
CA LEU A 111 6.14 -2.03 -4.97
C LEU A 111 6.61 -0.69 -4.40
N VAL A 112 7.16 -0.67 -3.18
CA VAL A 112 7.81 0.53 -2.62
C VAL A 112 8.91 1.04 -3.54
N GLN A 113 9.77 0.15 -4.07
CA GLN A 113 10.84 0.56 -4.98
C GLN A 113 10.29 1.14 -6.29
N GLU A 114 9.23 0.55 -6.85
CA GLU A 114 8.60 1.07 -8.06
C GLU A 114 8.01 2.47 -7.82
N VAL A 115 7.20 2.62 -6.78
CA VAL A 115 6.56 3.90 -6.42
C VAL A 115 7.62 4.95 -6.09
N SER A 116 8.66 4.58 -5.33
CA SER A 116 9.77 5.47 -5.00
C SER A 116 10.49 5.98 -6.25
N LYS A 117 10.78 5.11 -7.22
CA LYS A 117 11.39 5.51 -8.51
C LYS A 117 10.48 6.46 -9.29
N LYS A 118 9.18 6.18 -9.32
CA LYS A 118 8.18 7.02 -9.98
C LYS A 118 8.11 8.42 -9.36
N LEU A 119 8.03 8.49 -8.03
CA LEU A 119 8.03 9.76 -7.28
C LEU A 119 9.34 10.53 -7.48
N LYS A 120 10.50 9.84 -7.44
CA LYS A 120 11.81 10.46 -7.73
C LYS A 120 11.84 11.12 -9.09
N LYS A 121 11.40 10.39 -10.13
CA LYS A 121 11.38 10.91 -11.50
C LYS A 121 10.40 12.07 -11.68
N LYS A 122 9.26 12.05 -10.98
CA LYS A 122 8.20 13.04 -11.16
C LYS A 122 8.48 14.34 -10.41
N PHE A 123 9.02 14.25 -9.20
CA PHE A 123 9.09 15.39 -8.27
C PHE A 123 10.51 15.77 -7.86
N SER A 124 11.51 14.93 -8.15
CA SER A 124 12.92 15.20 -7.80
C SER A 124 13.15 15.57 -6.33
N PRO A 125 12.63 14.79 -5.36
CA PRO A 125 12.97 14.97 -3.95
C PRO A 125 14.46 14.74 -3.70
N GLN A 126 14.99 15.37 -2.67
CA GLN A 126 16.38 15.18 -2.22
C GLN A 126 16.59 13.76 -1.70
N GLU A 127 15.61 13.24 -0.96
CA GLU A 127 15.63 11.90 -0.35
C GLU A 127 14.24 11.26 -0.42
N ILE A 128 14.18 9.92 -0.32
CA ILE A 128 12.95 9.21 0.02
C ILE A 128 13.21 8.41 1.29
N LYS A 129 12.46 8.70 2.35
CA LYS A 129 12.43 7.90 3.57
C LYS A 129 11.35 6.83 3.46
N ILE A 130 11.66 5.64 3.97
CA ILE A 130 10.74 4.51 4.01
C ILE A 130 10.65 4.04 5.46
N ASN A 131 9.45 4.01 6.02
CA ASN A 131 9.20 3.52 7.36
C ASN A 131 8.26 2.33 7.30
N GLU A 132 8.53 1.31 8.13
CA GLU A 132 7.52 0.29 8.40
C GLU A 132 6.64 0.76 9.55
N ILE A 133 5.33 0.81 9.31
CA ILE A 133 4.35 1.18 10.33
C ILE A 133 3.33 0.05 10.49
N LYS A 134 2.82 -0.11 11.72
CA LYS A 134 1.75 -1.04 12.03
C LYS A 134 0.59 -0.26 12.61
N ILE A 135 -0.55 -0.32 11.94
CA ILE A 135 -1.78 0.35 12.37
C ILE A 135 -2.86 -0.72 12.45
N MET A 136 -3.48 -0.87 13.63
CA MET A 136 -4.54 -1.86 13.86
C MET A 136 -4.14 -3.30 13.48
N GLY A 137 -2.86 -3.67 13.69
CA GLY A 137 -2.33 -4.98 13.31
C GLY A 137 -1.88 -5.11 11.85
N HIS A 138 -2.33 -4.21 10.97
CA HIS A 138 -1.98 -4.20 9.55
C HIS A 138 -0.63 -3.52 9.34
N ALA A 139 0.39 -4.29 8.98
CA ALA A 139 1.71 -3.77 8.65
C ALA A 139 1.73 -3.20 7.22
N LEU A 140 2.30 -2.01 7.07
CA LEU A 140 2.39 -1.31 5.80
C LEU A 140 3.70 -0.52 5.73
N LEU A 141 4.10 -0.12 4.52
CA LEU A 141 5.29 0.71 4.31
C LEU A 141 4.87 2.14 3.94
N GLU A 142 5.38 3.11 4.66
CA GLU A 142 5.17 4.55 4.43
C GLU A 142 6.34 5.09 3.60
N ILE A 143 6.03 5.82 2.53
CA ILE A 143 7.00 6.48 1.65
C ILE A 143 6.88 7.99 1.86
N ILE A 144 7.98 8.63 2.27
CA ILE A 144 8.04 10.07 2.50
C ILE A 144 9.14 10.70 1.64
N PRO A 145 8.79 11.36 0.52
CA PRO A 145 9.72 12.21 -0.23
C PRO A 145 10.16 13.42 0.62
N ILE A 146 11.44 13.75 0.67
CA ILE A 146 11.97 14.89 1.43
C ILE A 146 12.53 15.91 0.43
N TYR A 147 12.10 17.17 0.49
CA TYR A 147 12.59 18.24 -0.39
C TYR A 147 13.41 19.29 0.36
N GLY A 148 13.38 19.29 1.69
CA GLY A 148 14.17 20.14 2.57
C GLY A 148 14.02 19.71 4.03
N ASP A 149 13.53 20.63 4.86
CA ASP A 149 13.36 20.47 6.30
C ASP A 149 11.89 20.23 6.71
N GLU A 150 11.11 19.54 5.86
CA GLU A 150 9.70 19.27 6.15
C GLU A 150 9.55 18.40 7.41
N THR A 151 8.83 18.93 8.39
CA THR A 151 8.60 18.26 9.68
C THR A 151 7.13 18.24 10.10
N GLU A 152 6.28 19.07 9.48
CA GLU A 152 4.89 19.25 9.89
C GLU A 152 3.92 18.46 9.01
N LYS A 153 2.96 17.78 9.66
CA LYS A 153 1.83 17.16 8.98
C LYS A 153 0.74 18.19 8.73
N ARG A 154 0.17 18.20 7.53
CA ARG A 154 -1.01 18.99 7.21
C ARG A 154 -2.12 18.10 6.68
N GLN A 155 -3.38 18.41 7.01
CA GLN A 155 -4.51 17.73 6.38
C GLN A 155 -4.57 18.14 4.90
N ALA A 156 -4.51 17.16 4.00
CA ALA A 156 -4.75 17.39 2.59
C ALA A 156 -6.25 17.43 2.29
N SER A 157 -6.65 18.35 1.42
CA SER A 157 -8.00 18.39 0.86
C SER A 157 -8.19 17.31 -0.20
N GLU A 158 -9.44 16.95 -0.47
CA GLU A 158 -9.78 15.98 -1.51
C GLU A 158 -9.33 16.46 -2.90
N GLU A 159 -9.47 17.74 -3.21
CA GLU A 159 -9.03 18.32 -4.49
C GLU A 159 -7.51 18.20 -4.68
N GLU A 160 -6.73 18.47 -3.63
CA GLU A 160 -5.28 18.30 -3.66
C GLU A 160 -4.88 16.84 -3.89
N LEU A 161 -5.50 15.90 -3.18
CA LEU A 161 -5.20 14.48 -3.31
C LEU A 161 -5.57 13.96 -4.70
N LYS A 162 -6.71 14.39 -5.25
CA LYS A 162 -7.14 14.02 -6.59
C LYS A 162 -6.20 14.58 -7.66
N SER A 163 -5.87 15.86 -7.57
CA SER A 163 -4.93 16.51 -8.50
C SER A 163 -3.56 15.83 -8.47
N LEU A 164 -3.05 15.51 -7.27
CA LEU A 164 -1.78 14.81 -7.10
C LEU A 164 -1.83 13.38 -7.65
N GLN A 165 -2.93 12.65 -7.42
CA GLN A 165 -3.15 11.31 -7.98
C GLN A 165 -3.06 11.36 -9.52
N GLU A 166 -3.76 12.29 -10.15
CA GLU A 166 -3.73 12.47 -11.60
C GLU A 166 -2.32 12.84 -12.09
N GLU A 167 -1.62 13.74 -11.39
CA GLU A 167 -0.24 14.12 -11.72
C GLU A 167 0.70 12.90 -11.66
N ILE A 168 0.59 12.06 -10.64
CA ILE A 168 1.41 10.85 -10.49
C ILE A 168 1.07 9.82 -11.59
N LEU A 169 -0.21 9.61 -11.89
CA LEU A 169 -0.65 8.61 -12.87
C LEU A 169 -0.38 9.01 -14.33
N LYS A 170 -0.31 10.31 -14.64
CA LYS A 170 0.05 10.78 -15.99
C LYS A 170 1.43 10.23 -16.39
N PRO A 171 1.61 9.69 -17.60
CA PRO A 171 2.94 9.40 -18.13
C PRO A 171 3.80 10.67 -18.03
N SER A 172 5.06 10.54 -17.60
CA SER A 172 5.99 11.65 -17.71
C SER A 172 6.11 12.01 -19.19
N GLU A 173 5.82 13.27 -19.57
CA GLU A 173 6.16 13.73 -20.91
C GLU A 173 7.64 13.46 -21.15
N ILE A 174 7.93 12.61 -22.13
CA ILE A 174 9.28 12.49 -22.65
C ILE A 174 9.55 13.87 -23.25
N LYS A 175 10.43 14.66 -22.63
CA LYS A 175 11.08 15.74 -23.34
C LYS A 175 11.89 15.06 -24.45
N ILE A 176 11.30 14.92 -25.62
CA ILE A 176 12.04 14.63 -26.83
C ILE A 176 12.91 15.88 -26.99
N GLU A 177 14.18 15.79 -26.58
CA GLU A 177 15.16 16.75 -27.06
C GLU A 177 15.06 16.71 -28.57
N LYS A 178 14.77 17.87 -29.18
CA LYS A 178 14.77 17.98 -30.65
C LYS A 178 16.06 17.30 -31.13
N PRO A 179 16.00 16.41 -32.14
CA PRO A 179 17.20 15.83 -32.71
C PRO A 179 18.17 16.98 -32.98
N GLN A 180 19.36 16.95 -32.36
CA GLN A 180 20.41 17.88 -32.73
C GLN A 180 20.62 17.68 -34.23
N GLU A 181 20.54 18.76 -35.01
CA GLU A 181 20.88 18.75 -36.42
C GLU A 181 22.29 18.19 -36.55
N ILE A 182 22.38 16.94 -37.00
CA ILE A 182 23.64 16.35 -37.40
C ILE A 182 24.03 17.14 -38.64
N LYS A 183 25.02 18.03 -38.51
CA LYS A 183 25.72 18.57 -39.67
C LYS A 183 26.31 17.39 -40.42
N ILE A 184 25.71 17.07 -41.55
CA ILE A 184 26.25 16.09 -42.50
C ILE A 184 27.49 16.77 -43.09
N GLU A 185 28.64 16.58 -42.46
CA GLU A 185 29.91 16.85 -43.11
C GLU A 185 30.06 15.88 -44.29
N GLU A 186 30.52 16.45 -45.39
CA GLU A 186 30.46 15.93 -46.76
C GLU A 186 30.75 14.43 -46.87
N ILE A 187 29.77 13.66 -47.35
CA ILE A 187 29.97 12.27 -47.75
C ILE A 187 30.90 12.28 -48.97
N PRO A 188 32.08 11.64 -48.93
CA PRO A 188 32.96 11.60 -50.09
C PRO A 188 32.30 10.81 -51.23
N ILE A 189 32.16 11.46 -52.38
CA ILE A 189 31.57 10.88 -53.58
C ILE A 189 32.50 9.77 -54.09
N LEU A 190 32.02 8.53 -54.09
CA LEU A 190 32.75 7.41 -54.70
C LEU A 190 32.70 7.52 -56.23
N PRO A 191 33.82 7.34 -56.94
CA PRO A 191 33.83 7.41 -58.40
C PRO A 191 32.98 6.30 -59.02
N PRO A 192 32.36 6.56 -60.19
CA PRO A 192 31.54 5.58 -60.88
C PRO A 192 32.37 4.35 -61.23
N ARG A 193 31.81 3.15 -60.99
CA ARG A 193 32.42 1.91 -61.43
C ARG A 193 32.44 1.90 -62.96
N ILE A 194 33.64 1.78 -63.52
CA ILE A 194 33.86 1.59 -64.96
C ILE A 194 33.24 0.23 -65.34
N PRO A 195 32.51 0.13 -66.48
CA PRO A 195 31.80 -1.08 -66.89
C PRO A 195 32.72 -2.27 -67.19
#